data_AF-A0A7M7GL05-F1
#
_entry.id   AF-A0A7M7GL05-F1
#
_cell.length_a   1.000
_cell.length_b   1.000
_cell.length_c   1.000
_cell.angle_alpha   90.00
_cell.angle_beta   90.00
_cell.angle_gamma   90.00
#
_symmetry.space_group_name_H-M   'P 1'
#
loop_
_entity.id
_entity.type
_entity.pdbx_description
1 polymer ?
#
loop_
_entity_poly.entity_id
_entity_poly.type
_entity_poly.pdbx_seq_one_letter_code
_entity_poly.pdbx_strand_id
1 'polypeptide(L)'
;MRREIIKDKIVELIALVEAGAFKALLKCLVPGYVTLTRKTISNRIKLLYENKKEEIRESLVSVQHASYTTDCRTRIVLGVGEEADQPQRHTTEALQNQLERVVENWGLRRKSVAMVHDNVANICWIGEGIDAANVGCAAHTLQLGVNTALDSAPLIQTLSAAASRLVGHFKHSAVATKADGYRGTQACTVDEGTMELNL
;
A
#
# COMPACT_ATOMS: atom_id res chain seq x y z
N MET A 1 3.10 1.41 -15.85
CA MET A 1 2.96 2.72 -15.17
C MET A 1 3.18 2.72 -13.65
N ARG A 2 2.48 1.98 -12.77
CA ARG A 2 2.80 1.99 -11.31
C ARG A 2 3.62 0.79 -10.78
N ARG A 3 3.72 -0.32 -11.53
CA ARG A 3 4.59 -1.46 -11.19
C ARG A 3 6.08 -1.14 -11.38
N GLU A 4 6.40 -0.35 -12.41
CA GLU A 4 7.73 0.26 -12.59
C GLU A 4 8.08 1.06 -11.33
N ILE A 5 7.24 2.00 -10.91
CA ILE A 5 7.56 2.92 -9.79
C ILE A 5 7.97 2.22 -8.47
N ILE A 6 7.37 1.10 -8.06
CA ILE A 6 7.74 0.44 -6.78
C ILE A 6 9.00 -0.41 -6.91
N LYS A 7 9.13 -1.19 -7.99
CA LYS A 7 10.36 -1.96 -8.26
C LYS A 7 11.53 -0.99 -8.47
N ASP A 8 11.30 0.07 -9.22
CA ASP A 8 12.26 1.14 -9.48
C ASP A 8 12.67 1.81 -8.18
N LYS A 9 11.72 2.14 -7.27
CA LYS A 9 12.05 2.73 -5.97
C LYS A 9 12.85 1.82 -5.04
N ILE A 10 12.57 0.52 -5.00
CA ILE A 10 13.39 -0.42 -4.21
C ILE A 10 14.78 -0.54 -4.83
N VAL A 11 14.87 -0.63 -6.16
CA VAL A 11 16.14 -0.68 -6.89
C VAL A 11 16.94 0.62 -6.71
N GLU A 12 16.28 1.77 -6.68
CA GLU A 12 16.85 3.09 -6.36
C GLU A 12 17.31 3.15 -4.90
N LEU A 13 16.53 2.62 -3.95
CA LEU A 13 16.91 2.59 -2.54
C LEU A 13 18.15 1.71 -2.32
N ILE A 14 18.22 0.54 -2.97
CA ILE A 14 19.42 -0.30 -2.92
C ILE A 14 20.56 0.38 -3.69
N ALA A 15 20.29 1.22 -4.71
CA ALA A 15 21.32 2.00 -5.39
C ALA A 15 22.03 3.00 -4.48
N LEU A 16 21.33 3.52 -3.47
CA LEU A 16 21.84 4.53 -2.55
C LEU A 16 23.14 4.07 -1.85
N VAL A 17 23.28 2.77 -1.62
CA VAL A 17 24.43 2.19 -0.91
C VAL A 17 25.76 2.35 -1.67
N GLU A 18 25.67 2.59 -2.98
CA GLU A 18 26.82 2.83 -3.84
C GLU A 18 27.04 4.32 -4.14
N ALA A 19 26.09 5.19 -3.78
CA ALA A 19 26.15 6.62 -4.04
C ALA A 19 27.30 7.30 -3.28
N GLY A 20 28.04 8.17 -3.96
CA GLY A 20 29.23 8.83 -3.41
C GLY A 20 28.94 9.63 -2.13
N ALA A 21 27.83 10.37 -2.11
CA ALA A 21 27.40 11.12 -0.92
C ALA A 21 27.10 10.21 0.28
N PHE A 22 26.44 9.06 0.05
CA PHE A 22 26.13 8.09 1.11
C PHE A 22 27.40 7.42 1.65
N LYS A 23 28.37 7.08 0.77
CA LYS A 23 29.68 6.57 1.19
C LYS A 23 30.48 7.59 2.01
N ALA A 24 30.46 8.86 1.59
CA ALA A 24 31.11 9.94 2.32
C ALA A 24 30.49 10.14 3.71
N LEU A 25 29.15 10.11 3.80
CA LEU A 25 28.43 10.15 5.06
C LEU A 25 28.80 8.98 5.98
N LEU A 26 28.78 7.74 5.46
CA LEU A 26 29.14 6.55 6.25
C LEU A 26 30.59 6.59 6.75
N LYS A 27 31.52 7.09 5.94
CA LYS A 27 32.92 7.26 6.34
C LYS A 27 33.08 8.27 7.48
N CYS A 28 32.22 9.29 7.53
CA CYS A 28 32.18 10.28 8.60
C CYS A 28 31.58 9.70 9.89
N LEU A 29 30.43 9.03 9.78
CA LEU A 29 29.69 8.53 10.94
C LEU A 29 30.33 7.29 11.58
N VAL A 30 30.88 6.38 10.77
CA VAL A 30 31.49 5.12 11.24
C VAL A 30 32.82 4.92 10.51
N PRO A 31 33.91 5.56 10.98
CA PRO A 31 35.23 5.44 10.38
C PRO A 31 35.71 3.99 10.44
N GLY A 32 35.79 3.33 9.27
CA GLY A 32 36.17 1.91 9.16
C GLY A 32 35.07 1.00 8.60
N TYR A 33 33.84 1.50 8.44
CA TYR A 33 32.78 0.73 7.79
C TYR A 33 33.03 0.61 6.27
N VAL A 34 33.18 -0.63 5.78
CA VAL A 34 33.27 -0.92 4.35
C VAL A 34 31.85 -1.00 3.77
N THR A 35 31.51 -0.07 2.89
CA THR A 35 30.18 -0.04 2.27
C THR A 35 29.96 -1.28 1.40
N LEU A 36 28.81 -1.93 1.58
CA LEU A 36 28.41 -3.09 0.81
C LEU A 36 28.03 -2.71 -0.62
N THR A 37 28.17 -3.65 -1.54
CA THR A 37 27.69 -3.48 -2.92
C THR A 37 26.19 -3.74 -3.00
N ARG A 38 25.55 -3.19 -4.04
CA ARG A 38 24.15 -3.49 -4.39
C ARG A 38 23.91 -4.99 -4.48
N LYS A 39 24.83 -5.73 -5.12
CA LYS A 39 24.74 -7.19 -5.27
C LYS A 39 24.72 -7.89 -3.91
N THR A 40 25.61 -7.50 -3.01
CA THR A 40 25.68 -8.07 -1.67
C THR A 40 24.39 -7.81 -0.89
N ILE A 41 23.86 -6.59 -0.92
CA ILE A 41 22.63 -6.24 -0.22
C ILE A 41 21.43 -6.98 -0.80
N SER A 42 21.27 -7.00 -2.13
CA SER A 42 20.20 -7.76 -2.78
C SER A 42 20.24 -9.25 -2.41
N ASN A 43 21.43 -9.87 -2.39
CA ASN A 43 21.57 -11.27 -1.99
C ASN A 43 21.22 -11.48 -0.52
N ARG A 44 21.62 -10.57 0.38
CA ARG A 44 21.26 -10.65 1.80
C ARG A 44 19.76 -10.49 2.01
N ILE A 45 19.10 -9.58 1.31
CA ILE A 45 17.64 -9.41 1.37
C ILE A 45 16.94 -10.71 0.93
N LYS A 46 17.36 -11.29 -0.20
CA LYS A 46 16.83 -12.57 -0.69
C LYS A 46 17.02 -13.69 0.33
N LEU A 47 18.21 -13.81 0.90
CA LEU A 47 18.51 -14.83 1.91
C LEU A 47 17.67 -14.63 3.18
N LEU A 48 17.55 -13.40 3.68
CA LEU A 48 16.71 -13.08 4.83
C LEU A 48 15.23 -13.41 4.56
N TYR A 49 14.76 -13.13 3.34
CA TYR A 49 13.41 -13.46 2.92
C TYR A 49 13.17 -14.97 2.93
N GLU A 50 14.01 -15.77 2.25
CA GLU A 50 13.84 -17.22 2.22
C GLU A 50 14.00 -17.84 3.61
N ASN A 51 14.97 -17.41 4.42
CA ASN A 51 15.11 -17.89 5.80
C ASN A 51 13.85 -17.63 6.63
N LYS A 52 13.28 -16.42 6.51
CA LYS A 52 12.08 -16.07 7.27
C LYS A 52 10.85 -16.82 6.76
N LYS A 53 10.77 -17.05 5.46
CA LYS A 53 9.72 -17.84 4.81
C LYS A 53 9.73 -19.28 5.33
N GLU A 54 10.89 -19.91 5.44
CA GLU A 54 11.02 -21.25 6.02
C GLU A 54 10.64 -21.28 7.50
N GLU A 55 11.09 -20.31 8.30
CA GLU A 55 10.71 -20.21 9.73
C GLU A 55 9.18 -20.13 9.90
N ILE A 56 8.51 -19.34 9.07
CA ILE A 56 7.04 -19.25 9.09
C ILE A 56 6.40 -20.57 8.62
N ARG A 57 6.96 -21.23 7.60
CA ARG A 57 6.47 -22.53 7.13
C ARG A 57 6.53 -23.60 8.22
N GLU A 58 7.65 -23.68 8.93
CA GLU A 58 7.81 -24.59 10.07
C GLU A 58 6.76 -24.33 11.15
N SER A 59 6.54 -23.06 11.50
CA SER A 59 5.50 -22.65 12.45
C SER A 59 4.10 -23.10 12.00
N LEU A 60 3.79 -22.94 10.71
CA LEU A 60 2.50 -23.31 10.12
C LEU A 60 2.23 -24.82 10.09
N VAL A 61 3.25 -25.69 10.20
CA VAL A 61 3.04 -27.15 10.27
C VAL A 61 2.20 -27.52 11.48
N SER A 62 2.50 -26.92 12.64
CA SER A 62 1.81 -27.18 13.92
C SER A 62 0.39 -26.60 14.01
N VAL A 63 0.08 -25.63 13.16
CA VAL A 63 -1.20 -24.92 13.19
C VAL A 63 -2.32 -25.82 12.66
N GLN A 64 -3.41 -25.93 13.41
CA GLN A 64 -4.62 -26.67 12.98
C GLN A 64 -5.55 -25.81 12.13
N HIS A 65 -5.62 -24.52 12.43
CA HIS A 65 -6.57 -23.57 11.86
C HIS A 65 -5.87 -22.24 11.54
N ALA A 66 -6.13 -21.70 10.36
CA ALA A 66 -5.56 -20.45 9.87
C ALA A 66 -6.63 -19.63 9.16
N SER A 67 -6.52 -18.30 9.28
CA SER A 67 -7.28 -17.35 8.48
C SER A 67 -6.33 -16.43 7.75
N TYR A 68 -6.73 -15.97 6.57
CA TYR A 68 -5.92 -15.03 5.80
C TYR A 68 -6.78 -13.88 5.27
N THR A 69 -6.12 -12.74 5.12
CA THR A 69 -6.74 -11.50 4.67
C THR A 69 -6.20 -11.16 3.29
N THR A 70 -7.08 -10.89 2.34
CA THR A 70 -6.68 -10.42 1.01
C THR A 70 -7.09 -8.96 0.86
N ASP A 71 -6.10 -8.05 0.90
CA ASP A 71 -6.31 -6.64 0.57
C ASP A 71 -6.20 -6.49 -0.95
N CYS A 72 -7.33 -6.23 -1.59
CA CYS A 72 -7.51 -6.49 -3.02
C CYS A 72 -8.00 -5.26 -3.78
N ARG A 73 -7.44 -4.10 -3.49
CA ARG A 73 -7.60 -2.93 -4.35
C ARG A 73 -6.87 -3.14 -5.69
N THR A 74 -7.63 -3.49 -6.73
CA THR A 74 -7.35 -3.32 -8.18
C THR A 74 -5.87 -3.28 -8.61
N ARG A 75 -5.13 -4.35 -8.29
CA ARG A 75 -4.00 -4.97 -9.03
C ARG A 75 -3.33 -5.96 -8.06
N ILE A 76 -3.97 -7.11 -7.93
CA ILE A 76 -3.57 -8.12 -6.97
C ILE A 76 -2.40 -8.92 -7.56
N VAL A 77 -1.22 -8.76 -6.96
CA VAL A 77 -0.15 -9.78 -6.99
C VAL A 77 -0.22 -10.45 -5.62
N LEU A 78 -1.13 -11.42 -5.47
CA LEU A 78 -1.07 -12.37 -4.36
C LEU A 78 -0.01 -13.40 -4.75
N GLY A 79 1.23 -13.06 -4.46
CA GLY A 79 2.37 -13.93 -4.64
C GLY A 79 3.40 -13.55 -3.58
N VAL A 80 3.36 -14.24 -2.44
CA VAL A 80 4.45 -14.18 -1.47
C VAL A 80 5.63 -14.94 -2.09
N GLY A 81 6.43 -14.24 -2.89
CA GLY A 81 7.75 -14.68 -3.32
C GLY A 81 7.88 -15.48 -4.62
N GLU A 82 6.88 -15.50 -5.50
CA GLU A 82 7.07 -16.02 -6.85
C GLU A 82 6.58 -15.04 -7.91
N GLU A 83 7.42 -14.92 -8.93
CA GLU A 83 7.40 -13.95 -10.00
C GLU A 83 6.25 -14.25 -10.97
N ALA A 84 5.04 -13.72 -10.71
CA ALA A 84 3.95 -13.75 -11.67
C ALA A 84 4.05 -12.54 -12.62
N ASP A 85 4.97 -12.64 -13.59
CA ASP A 85 5.03 -11.76 -14.75
C ASP A 85 3.96 -12.18 -15.77
N GLN A 86 2.70 -11.73 -15.61
CA GLN A 86 1.79 -11.53 -16.75
C GLN A 86 0.70 -10.49 -16.43
N PRO A 87 0.29 -9.64 -17.40
CA PRO A 87 -0.91 -8.83 -17.30
C PRO A 87 -2.12 -9.72 -17.63
N GLN A 88 -2.42 -10.70 -16.77
CA GLN A 88 -3.63 -11.49 -16.95
C GLN A 88 -4.84 -10.63 -16.58
N ARG A 89 -5.83 -10.60 -17.49
CA ARG A 89 -7.10 -9.92 -17.28
C ARG A 89 -7.66 -10.41 -15.94
N HIS A 90 -8.16 -9.47 -15.13
CA HIS A 90 -8.71 -9.69 -13.79
C HIS A 90 -10.03 -10.47 -13.84
N THR A 91 -10.02 -11.66 -14.43
CA THR A 91 -11.12 -12.62 -14.33
C THR A 91 -11.06 -13.26 -12.95
N THR A 92 -12.24 -13.53 -12.38
CA THR A 92 -12.41 -14.25 -11.12
C THR A 92 -11.56 -15.53 -11.08
N GLU A 93 -11.53 -16.27 -12.19
CA GLU A 93 -10.77 -17.51 -12.35
C GLU A 93 -9.25 -17.32 -12.18
N ALA A 94 -8.66 -16.27 -12.74
CA ALA A 94 -7.22 -16.03 -12.63
C ALA A 94 -6.83 -15.75 -11.17
N LEU A 95 -7.66 -14.99 -10.46
CA LEU A 95 -7.44 -14.67 -9.05
C LEU A 95 -7.64 -15.89 -8.14
N GLN A 96 -8.65 -16.71 -8.43
CA GLN A 96 -8.86 -17.98 -7.71
C GLN A 96 -7.65 -18.91 -7.88
N ASN A 97 -7.18 -19.12 -9.10
CA ASN A 97 -6.00 -19.95 -9.36
C ASN A 97 -4.74 -19.46 -8.62
N GLN A 98 -4.53 -18.14 -8.53
CA GLN A 98 -3.41 -17.58 -7.78
C GLN A 98 -3.58 -17.81 -6.28
N LEU A 99 -4.79 -17.62 -5.75
CA LEU A 99 -5.04 -17.84 -4.33
C LEU A 99 -4.89 -19.31 -3.95
N GLU A 100 -5.40 -20.24 -4.75
CA GLU A 100 -5.21 -21.68 -4.56
C GLU A 100 -3.73 -22.05 -4.57
N ARG A 101 -2.93 -21.49 -5.49
CA ARG A 101 -1.47 -21.69 -5.51
C ARG A 101 -0.80 -21.22 -4.23
N VAL A 102 -1.17 -20.04 -3.72
CA VAL A 102 -0.62 -19.53 -2.45
C VAL A 102 -1.05 -20.43 -1.30
N VAL A 103 -2.33 -20.77 -1.20
CA VAL A 103 -2.85 -21.65 -0.14
C VAL A 103 -2.15 -23.01 -0.15
N GLU A 104 -1.90 -23.59 -1.32
CA GLU A 104 -1.17 -24.85 -1.47
C GLU A 104 0.32 -24.70 -1.12
N ASN A 105 1.00 -23.69 -1.64
CA ASN A 105 2.42 -23.41 -1.39
C ASN A 105 2.76 -23.16 0.09
N TRP A 106 1.76 -22.77 0.88
CA TRP A 106 1.87 -22.56 2.33
C TRP A 106 1.26 -23.71 3.15
N GLY A 107 0.75 -24.77 2.51
CA GLY A 107 0.20 -25.95 3.18
C GLY A 107 -1.11 -25.68 3.95
N LEU A 108 -1.91 -24.71 3.50
CA LEU A 108 -3.07 -24.19 4.23
C LEU A 108 -4.42 -24.75 3.75
N ARG A 109 -4.44 -25.57 2.68
CA ARG A 109 -5.67 -25.99 1.98
C ARG A 109 -6.75 -26.62 2.87
N ARG A 110 -6.36 -27.33 3.92
CA ARG A 110 -7.28 -27.98 4.89
C ARG A 110 -7.25 -27.37 6.29
N LYS A 111 -6.58 -26.23 6.42
CA LYS A 111 -6.44 -25.48 7.69
C LYS A 111 -7.22 -24.17 7.64
N SER A 112 -7.75 -23.81 6.47
CA SER A 112 -8.35 -22.50 6.23
C SER A 112 -9.72 -22.42 6.88
N VAL A 113 -9.89 -21.53 7.87
CA VAL A 113 -11.17 -21.32 8.55
C VAL A 113 -11.92 -20.15 7.93
N ALA A 114 -11.22 -19.09 7.57
CA ALA A 114 -11.82 -17.89 7.01
C ALA A 114 -10.87 -17.13 6.07
N MET A 115 -11.46 -16.54 5.05
CA MET A 115 -10.85 -15.60 4.13
C MET A 115 -11.54 -14.23 4.31
N VAL A 116 -10.77 -13.21 4.67
CA VAL A 116 -11.28 -11.84 4.78
C VAL A 116 -10.91 -11.02 3.55
N HIS A 117 -11.88 -10.38 2.89
CA HIS A 117 -11.66 -9.61 1.65
C HIS A 117 -12.31 -8.22 1.68
N ASP A 118 -11.87 -7.30 0.83
CA ASP A 118 -12.35 -5.91 0.77
C ASP A 118 -13.69 -5.73 0.02
N ASN A 119 -14.56 -6.74 0.03
CA ASN A 119 -15.91 -6.75 -0.59
C ASN A 119 -15.98 -6.36 -2.09
N VAL A 120 -14.86 -6.39 -2.80
CA VAL A 120 -14.83 -6.17 -4.26
C VAL A 120 -15.47 -7.37 -4.97
N ALA A 121 -16.37 -7.08 -5.91
CA ALA A 121 -17.23 -8.07 -6.57
C ALA A 121 -16.48 -9.32 -7.06
N ASN A 122 -15.34 -9.17 -7.72
CA ASN A 122 -14.60 -10.32 -8.27
C ASN A 122 -14.02 -11.26 -7.19
N ILE A 123 -13.89 -10.81 -5.94
CA ILE A 123 -13.33 -11.62 -4.84
C ILE A 123 -14.41 -12.36 -4.09
N CYS A 124 -15.61 -11.78 -3.99
CA CYS A 124 -16.75 -12.44 -3.37
C CYS A 124 -16.98 -13.83 -3.99
N TRP A 125 -16.82 -13.94 -5.32
CA TRP A 125 -16.90 -15.21 -6.05
C TRP A 125 -15.74 -16.19 -5.79
N ILE A 126 -14.54 -15.68 -5.47
CA ILE A 126 -13.37 -16.53 -5.18
C ILE A 126 -13.53 -17.21 -3.83
N GLY A 127 -14.04 -16.48 -2.84
CA GLY A 127 -14.22 -17.02 -1.50
C GLY A 127 -15.24 -18.17 -1.43
N GLU A 128 -16.14 -18.31 -2.41
CA GLU A 128 -17.04 -19.47 -2.52
C GLU A 128 -16.32 -20.74 -3.03
N GLY A 129 -15.25 -20.59 -3.80
CA GLY A 129 -14.46 -21.70 -4.35
C GLY A 129 -13.46 -22.31 -3.37
N ILE A 130 -13.30 -21.71 -2.19
CA ILE A 130 -12.35 -22.13 -1.16
C ILE A 130 -13.13 -22.70 0.00
N ASP A 131 -12.65 -23.81 0.57
CA ASP A 131 -13.18 -24.42 1.78
C ASP A 131 -12.84 -23.58 3.03
N ALA A 132 -13.32 -22.33 3.06
CA ALA A 132 -13.12 -21.36 4.13
C ALA A 132 -14.31 -20.39 4.18
N ALA A 133 -14.63 -19.87 5.35
CA ALA A 133 -15.67 -18.85 5.48
C ALA A 133 -15.28 -17.57 4.72
N ASN A 134 -16.16 -17.10 3.84
CA ASN A 134 -15.95 -15.90 3.05
C ASN A 134 -16.47 -14.66 3.81
N VAL A 135 -15.57 -13.80 4.28
CA VAL A 135 -15.89 -12.70 5.20
C VAL A 135 -15.51 -11.35 4.61
N GLY A 136 -16.50 -10.46 4.46
CA GLY A 136 -16.24 -9.07 4.09
C GLY A 136 -15.51 -8.29 5.19
N CYS A 137 -14.53 -7.49 4.82
CA CYS A 137 -13.80 -6.61 5.73
C CYS A 137 -14.74 -5.60 6.38
N ALA A 138 -14.86 -5.64 7.72
CA ALA A 138 -15.73 -4.74 8.47
C ALA A 138 -15.46 -3.26 8.21
N ALA A 139 -14.18 -2.86 8.10
CA ALA A 139 -13.82 -1.48 7.79
C ALA A 139 -14.28 -1.06 6.39
N HIS A 140 -14.19 -1.96 5.41
CA HIS A 140 -14.68 -1.68 4.05
C HIS A 140 -16.21 -1.60 4.02
N THR A 141 -16.89 -2.53 4.69
CA THR A 141 -18.36 -2.52 4.82
C THR A 141 -18.85 -1.24 5.49
N LEU A 142 -18.17 -0.78 6.55
CA LEU A 142 -18.49 0.48 7.20
C LEU A 142 -18.28 1.67 6.25
N GLN A 143 -17.16 1.71 5.53
CA GLN A 143 -16.89 2.76 4.53
C GLN A 143 -17.97 2.79 3.43
N LEU A 144 -18.41 1.62 2.95
CA LEU A 144 -19.50 1.52 1.99
C LEU A 144 -20.81 2.06 2.57
N GLY A 145 -21.16 1.65 3.80
CA GLY A 145 -22.36 2.16 4.47
C GLY A 145 -22.35 3.68 4.67
N VAL A 146 -21.20 4.24 5.08
CA VAL A 146 -21.01 5.69 5.20
C VAL A 146 -21.16 6.37 3.84
N ASN A 147 -20.51 5.85 2.79
CA ASN A 147 -20.63 6.41 1.44
C ASN A 147 -22.07 6.35 0.94
N THR A 148 -22.78 5.23 1.10
CA THR A 148 -24.19 5.09 0.72
C THR A 148 -25.07 6.10 1.47
N ALA A 149 -24.84 6.32 2.76
CA ALA A 149 -25.58 7.29 3.55
C ALA A 149 -25.32 8.74 3.06
N LEU A 150 -24.06 9.09 2.79
CA LEU A 150 -23.70 10.39 2.23
C LEU A 150 -24.28 10.57 0.82
N ASP A 151 -24.27 9.51 0.01
CA ASP A 151 -24.78 9.54 -1.36
C ASP A 151 -26.29 9.70 -1.42
N SER A 152 -26.99 9.22 -0.38
CA SER A 152 -28.44 9.34 -0.23
C SER A 152 -28.89 10.75 0.18
N ALA A 153 -27.96 11.65 0.52
CA ALA A 153 -28.24 13.03 0.94
C ALA A 153 -27.93 14.03 -0.20
N PRO A 154 -28.94 14.60 -0.90
CA PRO A 154 -28.72 15.45 -2.06
C PRO A 154 -27.90 16.73 -1.79
N LEU A 155 -28.04 17.31 -0.59
CA LEU A 155 -27.25 18.46 -0.15
C LEU A 155 -25.76 18.12 -0.07
N ILE A 156 -25.43 16.97 0.52
CA ILE A 156 -24.05 16.50 0.69
C ILE A 156 -23.43 16.19 -0.68
N GLN A 157 -24.19 15.58 -1.59
CA GLN A 157 -23.75 15.34 -2.96
C GLN A 157 -23.39 16.64 -3.69
N THR A 158 -24.22 17.67 -3.54
CA THR A 158 -23.99 18.98 -4.18
C THR A 158 -22.71 19.63 -3.65
N LEU A 159 -22.49 19.58 -2.33
CA LEU A 159 -21.27 20.10 -1.70
C LEU A 159 -20.03 19.30 -2.12
N SER A 160 -20.13 17.97 -2.11
CA SER A 160 -19.05 17.07 -2.55
C SER A 160 -18.65 17.33 -4.00
N ALA A 161 -19.62 17.54 -4.89
CA ALA A 161 -19.37 17.88 -6.28
C ALA A 161 -18.71 19.27 -6.42
N ALA A 162 -19.13 20.26 -5.64
CA ALA A 162 -18.50 21.58 -5.63
C ALA A 162 -17.04 21.50 -5.16
N ALA A 163 -16.79 20.82 -4.04
CA ALA A 163 -15.44 20.59 -3.52
C ALA A 163 -14.57 19.80 -4.52
N SER A 164 -15.12 18.77 -5.15
CA SER A 164 -14.41 17.97 -6.16
C SER A 164 -14.03 18.79 -7.39
N ARG A 165 -14.89 19.71 -7.84
CA ARG A 165 -14.55 20.66 -8.92
C ARG A 165 -13.44 21.62 -8.52
N LEU A 166 -13.48 22.13 -7.29
CA LEU A 166 -12.43 23.00 -6.74
C LEU A 166 -11.08 22.27 -6.72
N VAL A 167 -11.03 21.09 -6.10
CA VAL A 167 -9.82 20.26 -6.05
C VAL A 167 -9.35 19.89 -7.46
N GLY A 168 -10.28 19.58 -8.37
CA GLY A 168 -9.98 19.31 -9.78
C GLY A 168 -9.31 20.50 -10.46
N HIS A 169 -9.80 21.73 -10.24
CA HIS A 169 -9.20 22.94 -10.78
C HIS A 169 -7.74 23.09 -10.36
N PHE A 170 -7.45 22.91 -9.06
CA PHE A 170 -6.08 23.00 -8.56
C PHE A 170 -5.21 21.85 -9.08
N LYS A 171 -5.70 20.60 -9.13
CA LYS A 171 -4.95 19.45 -9.66
C LYS A 171 -4.53 19.60 -11.12
N HIS A 172 -5.33 20.27 -11.95
CA HIS A 172 -5.05 20.44 -13.37
C HIS A 172 -4.34 21.75 -13.71
N SER A 173 -4.32 22.73 -12.81
CA SER A 173 -3.67 24.02 -13.02
C SER A 173 -2.36 24.13 -12.24
N ALA A 174 -1.23 24.06 -12.96
CA ALA A 174 0.10 24.28 -12.40
C ALA A 174 0.27 25.71 -11.86
N VAL A 175 -0.48 26.68 -12.39
CA VAL A 175 -0.49 28.08 -11.94
C VAL A 175 -1.28 28.23 -10.63
N ALA A 176 -2.45 27.59 -10.52
CA ALA A 176 -3.26 27.63 -9.31
C ALA A 176 -2.61 26.89 -8.13
N THR A 177 -1.96 25.76 -8.40
CA THR A 177 -1.18 25.00 -7.39
C THR A 177 -0.04 25.85 -6.79
N LYS A 178 0.64 26.67 -7.61
CA LYS A 178 1.72 27.56 -7.13
C LYS A 178 1.18 28.76 -6.34
N ALA A 179 0.00 29.27 -6.68
CA ALA A 179 -0.62 30.41 -6.01
C ALA A 179 -1.14 30.07 -4.60
N ASP A 180 -1.62 28.84 -4.37
CA ASP A 180 -2.11 28.38 -3.07
C ASP A 180 -0.97 28.15 -2.06
N GLY A 181 0.16 27.59 -2.54
CA GLY A 181 1.37 27.41 -1.73
C GLY A 181 2.01 28.72 -1.24
N TYR A 182 1.74 29.85 -1.88
CA TYR A 182 2.24 31.17 -1.49
C TYR A 182 1.36 31.88 -0.44
N ARG A 183 0.08 31.50 -0.30
CA ARG A 183 -0.85 32.09 0.69
C ARG A 183 -0.78 31.41 2.06
N GLY A 184 -0.41 30.13 2.13
CA GLY A 184 -0.22 29.41 3.38
C GLY A 184 0.94 29.93 4.26
N THR A 185 1.90 30.67 3.69
CA THR A 185 3.03 31.26 4.40
C THR A 185 2.82 32.70 4.85
N GLN A 186 1.83 33.43 4.32
CA GLN A 186 1.53 34.82 4.74
C GLN A 186 0.49 34.92 5.87
N ALA A 187 -0.22 33.84 6.21
CA ALA A 187 -1.25 33.86 7.26
C ALA A 187 -0.71 33.71 8.70
N CYS A 188 0.62 33.63 8.91
CA CYS A 188 1.25 33.45 10.23
C CYS A 188 1.90 34.72 10.83
N THR A 189 1.70 35.91 10.28
CA THR A 189 2.10 37.15 10.96
C THR A 189 0.92 37.70 11.74
N VAL A 190 0.87 37.37 13.04
CA VAL A 190 0.02 38.07 14.02
C VAL A 190 0.49 39.52 14.13
N ASP A 191 -0.45 40.46 13.95
CA ASP A 191 -0.29 41.88 14.25
C ASP A 191 0.00 42.06 15.75
N GLU A 192 1.23 42.42 16.11
CA GLU A 192 1.53 43.00 17.43
C GLU A 192 1.15 44.48 17.41
N GLY A 193 0.00 44.79 18.00
CA GLY A 193 -0.45 46.16 18.20
C GLY A 193 0.45 46.91 19.17
N THR A 194 1.07 48.00 18.71
CA THR A 194 1.62 49.04 19.57
C THR A 194 0.50 49.99 19.99
N MET A 195 0.14 49.90 21.27
CA MET A 195 -0.80 50.80 21.94
C MET A 195 -0.02 52.05 22.37
N GLU A 196 -0.05 53.11 21.56
CA GLU A 196 0.45 54.44 21.98
C GLU A 196 -0.57 55.08 22.95
N LEU A 197 -0.15 55.20 24.22
CA LEU A 197 -0.78 56.05 25.22
C LEU A 197 -0.38 57.51 24.95
N ASN A 198 -1.31 58.30 24.43
CA ASN A 198 -1.20 59.76 24.43
C ASN A 198 -1.81 60.31 25.73
N LEU A 199 -1.00 61.09 26.45
CA LEU A 199 -1.42 62.07 27.47
C LEU A 199 -2.21 63.21 26.81
#